data_AF-A0A8C3XBI1-F1
#
_entry.id   AF-A0A8C3XBI1-F1
#
_cell.length_a   1.000
_cell.length_b   1.000
_cell.length_c   1.000
_cell.angle_alpha   90.00
_cell.angle_beta   90.00
_cell.angle_gamma   90.00
#
_symmetry.space_group_name_H-M   'P 1'
#
loop_
_entity.id
_entity.type
_entity.pdbx_description
1 polymer ?
#
loop_
_entity_poly.entity_id
_entity_poly.type
_entity_poly.pdbx_seq_one_letter_code
_entity_poly.pdbx_strand_id
1 'polypeptide(L)'
;TTLWLQHASKDLRWQRPERTVILPRAPRGMGEQACPPGRKAQAVDENLVFYEDWELEACVDGALLADQMARLSLVPFTYEQLHIFKLKLDELYPQGYPPSLVRRLSYFFLSVTPEDVLKWNVTSLETVKSLLKVSKGRGMDAQVAALIARYVRGGGRLDNATLDTLATFQPMYLCFLCPEQLDLGSVGRGGPQDLDACSPRQMAVLYPKARTAFQNMSGSEYFARIKPYLRGAPTEDLRALSRQNISLDMAMFKKLQTEVVLKLTVAEVQKLLGSDLVGLKAEEENSPLREWISRQPQDELDRLGLGLRGGVPNGYLVLDLSVREATSGGPHLLRPGLAPVLTVTPSLLLGLIQK
;
A
#
# COMPACT_ATOMS: atom_id res chain seq x y z
N THR A 1 -20.97 57.91 12.74
CA THR A 1 -19.57 57.46 12.54
C THR A 1 -19.56 56.58 11.30
N THR A 2 -19.19 57.17 10.16
CA THR A 2 -17.95 56.85 9.39
C THR A 2 -18.11 55.57 8.55
N LEU A 3 -17.74 55.46 7.28
CA LEU A 3 -17.09 56.30 6.28
C LEU A 3 -17.20 55.43 4.98
N TRP A 4 -17.53 56.04 3.82
CA TRP A 4 -17.08 55.68 2.46
C TRP A 4 -17.50 54.32 1.85
N LEU A 5 -18.28 54.42 0.78
CA LEU A 5 -18.16 53.58 -0.42
C LEU A 5 -19.12 54.12 -1.48
N GLN A 6 -18.62 54.94 -2.41
CA GLN A 6 -19.21 55.07 -3.75
C GLN A 6 -18.26 55.87 -4.65
N HIS A 7 -18.10 55.35 -5.88
CA HIS A 7 -17.34 55.87 -7.02
C HIS A 7 -15.93 55.30 -7.24
N ALA A 8 -15.89 54.18 -7.96
CA ALA A 8 -14.91 53.96 -9.02
C ALA A 8 -15.36 52.83 -9.96
N SER A 9 -16.41 53.08 -10.76
CA SER A 9 -16.62 52.37 -12.02
C SER A 9 -16.73 53.42 -13.12
N LYS A 10 -15.67 53.58 -13.92
CA LYS A 10 -15.75 54.11 -15.29
C LYS A 10 -14.40 54.00 -15.99
N ASP A 11 -14.32 52.96 -16.81
CA ASP A 11 -13.71 52.90 -18.14
C ASP A 11 -12.66 53.95 -18.52
N LEU A 12 -11.40 53.52 -18.53
CA LEU A 12 -10.38 54.04 -19.44
C LEU A 12 -10.37 53.15 -20.70
N ARG A 13 -11.13 53.58 -21.72
CA ARG A 13 -11.04 53.05 -23.08
C ARG A 13 -9.75 53.51 -23.73
N TRP A 14 -8.71 52.67 -23.68
CA TRP A 14 -7.59 52.75 -24.61
C TRP A 14 -7.84 51.78 -25.77
N GLN A 15 -7.95 52.34 -26.97
CA GLN A 15 -8.07 51.58 -28.21
C GLN A 15 -6.85 50.67 -28.41
N ARG A 16 -7.10 49.37 -28.59
CA ARG A 16 -6.15 48.44 -29.19
C ARG A 16 -6.49 48.29 -30.67
N PRO A 17 -5.50 48.32 -31.59
CA PRO A 17 -5.76 47.96 -32.97
C PRO A 17 -6.08 46.47 -33.04
N GLU A 18 -7.17 46.12 -33.73
CA GLU A 18 -7.51 44.75 -34.10
C GLU A 18 -6.36 44.15 -34.92
N ARG A 19 -5.55 43.31 -34.29
CA ARG A 19 -4.73 42.34 -35.02
C ARG A 19 -5.61 41.14 -35.27
N THR A 20 -6.13 41.02 -36.48
CA THR A 20 -6.67 39.78 -37.02
C THR A 20 -5.56 38.74 -36.96
N VAL A 21 -5.61 37.87 -35.93
CA VAL A 21 -4.75 36.71 -35.86
C VAL A 21 -5.27 35.74 -36.91
N ILE A 22 -4.62 35.72 -38.06
CA ILE A 22 -4.74 34.61 -39.00
C ILE A 22 -4.10 33.41 -38.29
N LEU A 23 -4.93 32.60 -37.65
CA LEU A 23 -4.52 31.26 -37.21
C LEU A 23 -4.13 30.48 -38.47
N PRO A 24 -2.88 30.01 -38.60
CA PRO A 24 -2.58 29.00 -39.60
C PRO A 24 -3.47 27.80 -39.29
N ARG A 25 -4.27 27.37 -40.27
CA ARG A 25 -4.93 26.07 -40.21
C ARG A 25 -3.85 25.04 -39.93
N ALA A 26 -4.02 24.27 -38.85
CA ALA A 26 -3.22 23.08 -38.61
C ALA A 26 -3.23 22.22 -39.89
N PRO A 27 -2.06 21.83 -40.43
CA PRO A 27 -2.01 20.84 -41.49
C PRO A 27 -2.66 19.56 -40.96
N ARG A 28 -3.78 19.22 -41.57
CA ARG A 28 -4.54 18.01 -41.30
C ARG A 28 -3.78 16.87 -41.98
N GLY A 29 -3.21 15.96 -41.18
CA GLY A 29 -2.66 14.68 -41.63
C GLY A 29 -1.13 14.65 -41.71
N MET A 30 -0.47 14.40 -40.58
CA MET A 30 0.86 13.79 -40.60
C MET A 30 0.65 12.28 -40.69
N GLY A 31 0.45 11.78 -41.91
CA GLY A 31 0.60 10.35 -42.16
C GLY A 31 2.03 9.95 -41.80
N GLU A 32 2.20 8.74 -41.28
CA GLU A 32 3.47 8.11 -40.93
C GLU A 32 4.54 8.44 -41.99
N GLN A 33 5.39 9.43 -41.71
CA GLN A 33 6.41 9.87 -42.66
C GLN A 33 7.53 8.85 -42.64
N ALA A 34 7.78 8.20 -43.77
CA ALA A 34 8.85 7.24 -43.89
C ALA A 34 10.21 7.92 -43.68
N CYS A 35 11.16 7.21 -43.05
CA CYS A 35 12.50 7.74 -42.83
C CYS A 35 13.17 8.16 -44.16
N PRO A 36 13.67 9.41 -44.27
CA PRO A 36 14.36 9.85 -45.47
C PRO A 36 15.59 8.98 -45.79
N PRO A 37 15.91 8.75 -47.07
CA PRO A 37 17.08 7.97 -47.45
C PRO A 37 18.36 8.61 -46.90
N GLY A 38 19.20 7.80 -46.27
CA GLY A 38 20.46 8.24 -45.64
C GLY A 38 20.32 8.84 -44.24
N ARG A 39 19.09 8.98 -43.70
CA ARG A 39 18.84 9.46 -42.33
C ARG A 39 18.60 8.33 -41.32
N LYS A 40 18.61 7.07 -41.74
CA LYS A 40 18.44 5.93 -40.83
C LYS A 40 19.59 5.88 -39.84
N ALA A 41 19.27 5.89 -38.54
CA ALA A 41 20.27 5.85 -37.49
C ALA A 41 21.03 4.51 -37.51
N GLN A 42 22.36 4.60 -37.42
CA GLN A 42 23.26 3.42 -37.34
C GLN A 42 23.87 3.27 -35.94
N ALA A 43 23.90 4.36 -35.17
CA ALA A 43 24.41 4.39 -33.81
C ALA A 43 23.62 5.42 -32.99
N VAL A 44 23.58 5.21 -31.68
CA VAL A 44 23.13 6.19 -30.70
C VAL A 44 24.31 7.09 -30.37
N ASP A 45 24.32 8.28 -30.96
CA ASP A 45 25.35 9.31 -30.80
C ASP A 45 24.74 10.72 -30.74
N GLU A 46 25.60 11.73 -30.61
CA GLU A 46 25.22 13.14 -30.47
C GLU A 46 24.47 13.69 -31.69
N ASN A 47 24.60 13.08 -32.87
CA ASN A 47 23.89 13.55 -34.06
C ASN A 47 22.38 13.40 -33.91
N LEU A 48 21.93 12.39 -33.16
CA LEU A 48 20.51 12.16 -32.89
C LEU A 48 19.88 13.28 -32.05
N VAL A 49 20.67 14.08 -31.34
CA VAL A 49 20.15 15.22 -30.57
C VAL A 49 19.55 16.28 -31.51
N PHE A 50 20.05 16.37 -32.75
CA PHE A 50 19.58 17.34 -33.76
C PHE A 50 18.42 16.83 -34.62
N TYR A 51 17.94 15.61 -34.37
CA TYR A 51 16.78 15.09 -35.08
C TYR A 51 15.52 15.68 -34.46
N GLU A 52 14.59 16.09 -35.31
CA GLU A 52 13.23 16.42 -34.87
C GLU A 52 12.52 15.17 -34.33
N ASP A 53 11.52 15.36 -33.48
CA ASP A 53 10.78 14.26 -32.84
C ASP A 53 10.25 13.23 -33.85
N TRP A 54 9.69 13.71 -34.96
CA TRP A 54 9.20 12.84 -36.04
C TRP A 54 10.32 12.12 -36.79
N GLU A 55 11.50 12.73 -36.92
CA GLU A 55 12.66 12.07 -37.55
C GLU A 55 13.16 10.94 -36.64
N LEU A 56 13.16 11.13 -35.32
CA LEU A 56 13.48 10.07 -34.36
C LEU A 56 12.47 8.93 -34.45
N GLU A 57 11.17 9.26 -34.53
CA GLU A 57 10.09 8.29 -34.70
C GLU A 57 10.22 7.49 -36.00
N ALA A 58 10.59 8.14 -37.10
CA ALA A 58 10.72 7.47 -38.40
C ALA A 58 12.04 6.70 -38.57
N CYS A 59 13.16 7.25 -38.09
CA CYS A 59 14.51 6.84 -38.50
C CYS A 59 15.31 6.04 -37.47
N VAL A 60 14.86 5.98 -36.22
CA VAL A 60 15.54 5.23 -35.15
C VAL A 60 14.82 3.91 -34.90
N ASP A 61 15.58 2.82 -34.93
CA ASP A 61 15.04 1.47 -34.71
C ASP A 61 15.07 1.09 -33.22
N GLY A 62 14.01 0.44 -32.73
CA GLY A 62 13.93 -0.01 -31.34
C GLY A 62 15.02 -1.02 -30.95
N ALA A 63 15.44 -1.88 -31.87
CA ALA A 63 16.50 -2.86 -31.62
C ALA A 63 17.87 -2.18 -31.51
N LEU A 64 18.12 -1.13 -32.31
CA LEU A 64 19.32 -0.29 -32.18
C LEU A 64 19.38 0.36 -30.79
N LEU A 65 18.26 0.93 -30.33
CA LEU A 65 18.15 1.51 -28.99
C LEU A 65 18.44 0.46 -27.91
N ALA A 66 17.85 -0.73 -28.02
CA ALA A 66 18.01 -1.80 -27.04
C ALA A 66 19.46 -2.33 -26.95
N ASP A 67 20.13 -2.44 -28.10
CA ASP A 67 21.53 -2.86 -28.19
C ASP A 67 22.46 -1.80 -27.59
N GLN A 68 22.28 -0.54 -27.98
CA GLN A 68 23.15 0.58 -27.58
C GLN A 68 22.65 1.36 -26.37
N MET A 69 21.85 0.73 -25.51
CA MET A 69 21.21 1.40 -24.36
C MET A 69 22.20 2.13 -23.43
N ALA A 70 23.39 1.57 -23.25
CA ALA A 70 24.43 2.20 -22.43
C ALA A 70 24.88 3.56 -23.00
N ARG A 71 24.88 3.74 -24.33
CA ARG A 71 25.24 5.00 -24.99
C ARG A 71 24.14 6.05 -24.87
N LEU A 72 22.88 5.61 -24.86
CA LEU A 72 21.74 6.51 -24.72
C LEU A 72 21.85 7.35 -23.43
N SER A 73 22.33 6.74 -22.34
CA SER A 73 22.58 7.44 -21.08
C SER A 73 23.77 8.40 -21.07
N LEU A 74 24.60 8.41 -22.12
CA LEU A 74 25.77 9.29 -22.26
C LEU A 74 25.48 10.53 -23.10
N VAL A 75 24.42 10.49 -23.90
CA VAL A 75 24.04 11.58 -24.81
C VAL A 75 22.96 12.44 -24.16
N PRO A 76 23.05 13.78 -24.19
CA PRO A 76 22.12 14.68 -23.51
C PRO A 76 20.83 14.89 -24.32
N PHE A 77 20.02 13.84 -24.47
CA PHE A 77 18.70 13.92 -25.10
C PHE A 77 17.71 14.73 -24.25
N THR A 78 16.74 15.38 -24.91
CA THR A 78 15.64 16.07 -24.21
C THR A 78 14.63 15.07 -23.64
N TYR A 79 13.74 15.53 -22.76
CA TYR A 79 12.69 14.67 -22.20
C TYR A 79 11.74 14.13 -23.28
N GLU A 80 11.45 14.92 -24.31
CA GLU A 80 10.64 14.55 -25.47
C GLU A 80 11.31 13.45 -26.29
N GLN A 81 12.60 13.61 -26.60
CA GLN A 81 13.38 12.61 -27.34
C GLN A 81 13.49 11.28 -26.56
N LEU A 82 13.72 11.36 -25.25
CA LEU A 82 13.73 10.17 -24.38
C LEU A 82 12.36 9.48 -24.31
N HIS A 83 11.27 10.24 -24.36
CA HIS A 83 9.91 9.70 -24.42
C HIS A 83 9.69 8.91 -25.73
N ILE A 84 10.13 9.43 -26.87
CA ILE A 84 10.04 8.73 -28.17
C ILE A 84 10.85 7.43 -28.13
N PHE A 85 12.07 7.46 -27.59
CA PHE A 85 12.87 6.24 -27.43
C PHE A 85 12.22 5.24 -26.49
N LYS A 86 11.53 5.71 -25.45
CA LYS A 86 10.75 4.84 -24.56
C LYS A 86 9.60 4.17 -25.33
N LEU A 87 8.82 4.92 -26.12
CA LEU A 87 7.73 4.36 -26.91
C LEU A 87 8.23 3.27 -27.86
N LYS A 88 9.35 3.51 -28.57
CA LYS A 88 9.97 2.50 -29.44
C LYS A 88 10.43 1.25 -28.70
N LEU A 89 10.96 1.40 -27.49
CA LEU A 89 11.34 0.25 -26.66
C LEU A 89 10.13 -0.50 -26.13
N ASP A 90 9.05 0.19 -25.78
CA ASP A 90 7.79 -0.41 -25.32
C ASP A 90 7.08 -1.17 -26.46
N GLU A 91 7.15 -0.66 -27.70
CA GLU A 91 6.67 -1.36 -28.90
C GLU A 91 7.45 -2.65 -29.16
N LEU A 92 8.78 -2.61 -28.99
CA LEU A 92 9.63 -3.78 -29.14
C LEU A 92 9.45 -4.80 -28.00
N TYR A 93 9.17 -4.31 -26.78
CA TYR A 93 9.05 -5.11 -25.57
C TYR A 93 7.73 -4.86 -24.84
N PRO A 94 6.58 -5.25 -25.43
CA PRO A 94 5.26 -4.95 -24.86
C PRO A 94 5.04 -5.63 -23.49
N GLN A 95 5.74 -6.73 -23.25
CA GLN A 95 5.69 -7.49 -21.99
C GLN A 95 6.75 -7.03 -20.97
N GLY A 96 7.47 -5.95 -21.25
CA GLY A 96 8.53 -5.41 -20.39
C GLY A 96 9.95 -5.78 -20.84
N TYR A 97 10.91 -5.00 -20.36
CA TYR A 97 12.29 -5.06 -20.80
C TYR A 97 13.01 -6.34 -20.33
N PRO A 98 13.82 -6.97 -21.19
CA PRO A 98 14.61 -8.14 -20.80
C PRO A 98 15.69 -7.74 -19.77
N PRO A 99 16.11 -8.67 -18.88
CA PRO A 99 17.09 -8.35 -17.82
C PRO A 99 18.41 -7.75 -18.34
N SER A 100 18.83 -8.15 -19.55
CA SER A 100 20.02 -7.62 -20.23
C SER A 100 19.90 -6.13 -20.54
N LEU A 101 18.71 -5.67 -20.94
CA LEU A 101 18.40 -4.27 -21.21
C LEU A 101 18.26 -3.49 -19.90
N VAL A 102 17.52 -4.02 -18.92
CA VAL A 102 17.30 -3.37 -17.61
C VAL A 102 18.64 -3.04 -16.93
N ARG A 103 19.61 -3.95 -17.01
CA ARG A 103 20.97 -3.74 -16.47
C ARG A 103 21.70 -2.55 -17.10
N ARG A 104 21.34 -2.14 -18.32
CA ARG A 104 21.99 -1.06 -19.08
C ARG A 104 21.19 0.24 -19.10
N LEU A 105 20.03 0.31 -18.43
CA LEU A 105 19.16 1.50 -18.45
C LEU A 105 19.88 2.75 -17.94
N SER A 106 20.67 2.64 -16.87
CA SER A 106 21.38 3.76 -16.25
C SER A 106 20.47 5.00 -16.10
N TYR A 107 20.78 6.13 -16.74
CA TYR A 107 20.00 7.37 -16.62
C TYR A 107 18.66 7.31 -17.36
N PHE A 108 18.49 6.40 -18.32
CA PHE A 108 17.21 6.16 -18.96
C PHE A 108 16.14 5.66 -17.98
N PHE A 109 16.55 5.13 -16.82
CA PHE A 109 15.63 4.79 -15.75
C PHE A 109 14.77 5.98 -15.29
N LEU A 110 15.25 7.22 -15.43
CA LEU A 110 14.50 8.42 -15.07
C LEU A 110 13.24 8.59 -15.94
N SER A 111 13.20 7.99 -17.12
CA SER A 111 12.09 8.08 -18.08
C SER A 111 11.04 6.97 -17.91
N VAL A 112 11.24 6.02 -17.00
CA VAL A 112 10.32 4.88 -16.80
C VAL A 112 9.30 5.15 -15.69
N THR A 113 8.13 4.53 -15.81
CA THR A 113 7.08 4.59 -14.78
C THR A 113 7.12 3.36 -13.86
N PRO A 114 6.51 3.43 -12.66
CA PRO A 114 6.39 2.25 -11.79
C PRO A 114 5.71 1.06 -12.48
N GLU A 115 4.73 1.31 -13.34
CA GLU A 115 4.00 0.30 -14.11
C GLU A 115 4.89 -0.42 -15.11
N ASP A 116 5.86 0.28 -15.70
CA ASP A 116 6.87 -0.34 -16.55
C ASP A 116 7.74 -1.30 -15.74
N VAL A 117 8.23 -0.84 -14.58
CA VAL A 117 9.08 -1.63 -13.69
C VAL A 117 8.40 -2.94 -13.27
N LEU A 118 7.08 -2.89 -13.04
CA LEU A 118 6.30 -4.07 -12.65
C LEU A 118 6.28 -5.19 -13.71
N LYS A 119 6.54 -4.87 -14.98
CA LYS A 119 6.62 -5.85 -16.08
C LYS A 119 7.97 -6.57 -16.10
N TRP A 120 9.02 -5.96 -15.56
CA TRP A 120 10.40 -6.48 -15.71
C TRP A 120 10.68 -7.68 -14.81
N ASN A 121 11.58 -8.56 -15.24
CA ASN A 121 12.16 -9.59 -14.38
C ASN A 121 13.50 -9.12 -13.82
N VAL A 122 13.55 -8.74 -12.55
CA VAL A 122 14.75 -8.19 -11.90
C VAL A 122 15.33 -9.24 -10.98
N THR A 123 16.44 -9.87 -11.37
CA THR A 123 17.08 -10.96 -10.61
C THR A 123 18.45 -10.59 -10.06
N SER A 124 19.03 -9.47 -10.49
CA SER A 124 20.39 -9.06 -10.14
C SER A 124 20.38 -7.94 -9.11
N LEU A 125 21.03 -8.19 -7.96
CA LEU A 125 21.25 -7.17 -6.93
C LEU A 125 22.05 -5.98 -7.47
N GLU A 126 23.04 -6.22 -8.32
CA GLU A 126 23.86 -5.16 -8.91
C GLU A 126 23.04 -4.23 -9.82
N THR A 127 22.05 -4.78 -10.53
CA THR A 127 21.10 -3.96 -11.29
C THR A 127 20.30 -3.06 -10.35
N VAL A 128 19.79 -3.62 -9.24
CA VAL A 128 19.06 -2.83 -8.23
C VAL A 128 19.95 -1.70 -7.69
N LYS A 129 21.17 -2.00 -7.26
CA LYS A 129 22.14 -0.99 -6.78
C LYS A 129 22.42 0.10 -7.80
N SER A 130 22.64 -0.26 -9.06
CA SER A 130 22.91 0.73 -10.11
C SER A 130 21.74 1.69 -10.32
N LEU A 131 20.50 1.19 -10.29
CA LEU A 131 19.30 2.00 -10.51
C LEU A 131 18.98 2.85 -9.28
N LEU A 132 19.13 2.30 -8.07
CA LEU A 132 19.02 3.08 -6.81
C LEU A 132 19.99 4.26 -6.79
N LYS A 133 21.23 4.07 -7.25
CA LYS A 133 22.21 5.16 -7.33
C LYS A 133 21.74 6.28 -8.27
N VAL A 134 21.15 5.94 -9.40
CA VAL A 134 20.62 6.92 -10.37
C VAL A 134 19.41 7.65 -9.80
N SER A 135 18.53 6.95 -9.08
CA SER A 135 17.28 7.48 -8.50
C SER A 135 17.47 8.42 -7.31
N LYS A 136 18.63 8.36 -6.63
CA LYS A 136 18.86 9.07 -5.38
C LYS A 136 18.64 10.58 -5.54
N GLY A 137 17.72 11.14 -4.75
CA GLY A 137 17.41 12.57 -4.73
C GLY A 137 16.57 13.08 -5.90
N ARG A 138 15.96 12.19 -6.70
CA ARG A 138 15.19 12.54 -7.91
C ARG A 138 13.69 12.30 -7.79
N GLY A 139 13.17 12.06 -6.59
CA GLY A 139 11.73 11.83 -6.35
C GLY A 139 11.19 10.58 -7.06
N MET A 140 12.00 9.53 -7.16
CA MET A 140 11.66 8.27 -7.83
C MET A 140 11.17 7.19 -6.85
N ASP A 141 10.57 7.59 -5.73
CA ASP A 141 10.23 6.68 -4.64
C ASP A 141 9.32 5.53 -5.11
N ALA A 142 8.32 5.83 -5.95
CA ALA A 142 7.41 4.83 -6.51
C ALA A 142 8.10 3.83 -7.44
N GLN A 143 9.00 4.29 -8.32
CA GLN A 143 9.78 3.43 -9.21
C GLN A 143 10.76 2.56 -8.42
N VAL A 144 11.41 3.14 -7.40
CA VAL A 144 12.31 2.42 -6.50
C VAL A 144 11.54 1.33 -5.75
N ALA A 145 10.36 1.64 -5.23
CA ALA A 145 9.53 0.67 -4.54
C ALA A 145 9.08 -0.48 -5.47
N ALA A 146 8.67 -0.16 -6.69
CA ALA A 146 8.34 -1.17 -7.70
C ALA A 146 9.56 -2.06 -8.03
N LEU A 147 10.75 -1.45 -8.14
CA LEU A 147 12.01 -2.16 -8.42
C LEU A 147 12.36 -3.15 -7.31
N ILE A 148 12.29 -2.70 -6.05
CA ILE A 148 12.51 -3.55 -4.88
C ILE A 148 11.47 -4.67 -4.81
N ALA A 149 10.20 -4.35 -5.01
CA ALA A 149 9.12 -5.33 -4.99
C ALA A 149 9.33 -6.45 -6.04
N ARG A 150 9.79 -6.09 -7.25
CA ARG A 150 10.09 -7.08 -8.30
C ARG A 150 11.29 -7.95 -7.95
N TYR A 151 12.37 -7.37 -7.46
CA TYR A 151 13.56 -8.12 -7.07
C TYR A 151 13.29 -9.10 -5.92
N VAL A 152 12.59 -8.63 -4.87
CA VAL A 152 12.23 -9.46 -3.71
C VAL A 152 11.25 -10.56 -4.08
N ARG A 153 10.23 -10.26 -4.92
CA ARG A 153 9.28 -11.27 -5.41
C ARG A 153 9.97 -12.37 -6.23
N GLY A 154 11.05 -12.03 -6.92
CA GLY A 154 11.92 -12.99 -7.60
C GLY A 154 12.82 -13.83 -6.69
N GLY A 155 12.69 -13.70 -5.36
CA GLY A 155 13.53 -14.38 -4.37
C GLY A 155 14.85 -13.66 -4.06
N GLY A 156 15.05 -12.47 -4.63
CA GLY A 156 16.24 -11.66 -4.39
C GLY A 156 16.33 -11.15 -2.95
N ARG A 157 17.53 -11.14 -2.39
CA ARG A 157 17.81 -10.61 -1.04
C ARG A 157 18.63 -9.32 -1.13
N LEU A 158 18.23 -8.31 -0.36
CA LEU A 158 18.97 -7.06 -0.23
C LEU A 158 20.08 -7.23 0.82
N ASP A 159 21.25 -6.68 0.54
CA ASP A 159 22.32 -6.56 1.54
C ASP A 159 22.14 -5.30 2.40
N ASN A 160 22.84 -5.25 3.55
CA ASN A 160 22.72 -4.14 4.49
C ASN A 160 23.08 -2.79 3.85
N ALA A 161 24.09 -2.74 2.96
CA ALA A 161 24.48 -1.51 2.28
C ALA A 161 23.37 -0.98 1.36
N THR A 162 22.62 -1.88 0.72
CA THR A 162 21.46 -1.52 -0.11
C THR A 162 20.30 -1.04 0.76
N LEU A 163 20.05 -1.68 1.91
CA LEU A 163 19.05 -1.22 2.89
C LEU A 163 19.39 0.17 3.46
N ASP A 164 20.66 0.43 3.76
CA ASP A 164 21.13 1.76 4.19
C ASP A 164 20.94 2.81 3.09
N THR A 165 21.11 2.42 1.83
CA THR A 165 20.82 3.31 0.69
C THR A 165 19.32 3.60 0.58
N LEU A 166 18.48 2.58 0.78
CA LEU A 166 17.02 2.73 0.79
C LEU A 166 16.52 3.64 1.90
N ALA A 167 17.24 3.73 3.02
CA ALA A 167 16.92 4.69 4.08
C ALA A 167 16.96 6.17 3.63
N THR A 168 17.55 6.47 2.47
CA THR A 168 17.53 7.82 1.88
C THR A 168 16.31 8.10 1.00
N PHE A 169 15.47 7.08 0.76
CA PHE A 169 14.21 7.16 0.03
C PHE A 169 13.02 7.11 0.99
N GLN A 170 11.83 7.47 0.50
CA GLN A 170 10.61 7.32 1.27
C GLN A 170 10.35 5.85 1.63
N PRO A 171 9.97 5.53 2.89
CA PRO A 171 9.81 4.19 3.44
C PRO A 171 8.79 3.25 2.78
N MET A 172 8.16 3.61 1.65
CA MET A 172 7.19 2.73 0.98
C MET A 172 7.80 1.38 0.57
N TYR A 173 9.13 1.31 0.39
CA TYR A 173 9.83 0.06 0.11
C TYR A 173 9.66 -0.98 1.24
N LEU A 174 9.48 -0.55 2.49
CA LEU A 174 9.22 -1.44 3.64
C LEU A 174 7.93 -2.25 3.46
N CYS A 175 6.97 -1.75 2.67
CA CYS A 175 5.73 -2.46 2.39
C CYS A 175 5.91 -3.71 1.51
N PHE A 176 7.09 -3.86 0.86
CA PHE A 176 7.34 -4.92 -0.11
C PHE A 176 8.42 -5.93 0.33
N LEU A 177 9.12 -5.64 1.44
CA LEU A 177 10.17 -6.52 1.95
C LEU A 177 9.58 -7.69 2.75
N CYS A 178 10.16 -8.88 2.58
CA CYS A 178 9.80 -10.05 3.38
C CYS A 178 10.31 -9.91 4.84
N PRO A 179 9.70 -10.62 5.80
CA PRO A 179 10.13 -10.58 7.21
C PRO A 179 11.63 -10.85 7.42
N GLU A 180 12.24 -11.70 6.60
CA GLU A 180 13.66 -12.10 6.67
C GLU A 180 14.61 -11.05 6.11
N GLN A 181 14.08 -10.00 5.47
CA GLN A 181 14.83 -8.91 4.85
C GLN A 181 14.72 -7.62 5.64
N LEU A 182 13.69 -7.51 6.47
CA LEU A 182 13.49 -6.38 7.37
C LEU A 182 14.38 -6.58 8.61
N ASP A 183 15.49 -5.84 8.69
CA ASP A 183 16.27 -5.72 9.91
C ASP A 183 15.71 -4.61 10.82
N LEU A 184 16.22 -4.49 12.06
CA LEU A 184 15.75 -3.47 13.00
C LEU A 184 16.14 -2.04 12.55
N GLY A 185 17.25 -1.91 11.83
CA GLY A 185 17.77 -0.62 11.37
C GLY A 185 16.88 0.04 10.32
N SER A 186 16.33 -0.74 9.39
CA SER A 186 15.43 -0.27 8.34
C SER A 186 14.09 0.25 8.88
N VAL A 187 13.55 -0.40 9.93
CA VAL A 187 12.30 0.02 10.58
C VAL A 187 12.47 1.31 11.37
N GLY A 188 13.64 1.53 11.97
CA GLY A 188 13.90 2.72 12.79
C GLY A 188 13.92 4.05 12.02
N ARG A 189 14.03 4.01 10.68
CA ARG A 189 14.17 5.18 9.81
C ARG A 189 12.88 5.56 9.08
N GLY A 190 11.79 4.80 9.29
CA GLY A 190 10.47 5.02 8.68
C GLY A 190 9.75 6.28 9.18
N GLY A 191 9.23 7.11 8.27
CA GLY A 191 8.36 8.25 8.56
C GLY A 191 6.86 7.87 8.67
N PRO A 192 6.01 8.73 9.27
CA PRO A 192 4.59 8.43 9.53
C PRO A 192 3.67 8.29 8.31
N GLN A 193 3.94 9.02 7.23
CA GLN A 193 3.02 9.11 6.07
C GLN A 193 3.21 7.94 5.09
N ASP A 194 4.30 7.18 5.25
CA ASP A 194 4.80 6.26 4.22
C ASP A 194 4.24 4.83 4.35
N LEU A 195 3.56 4.54 5.46
CA LEU A 195 2.98 3.22 5.76
C LEU A 195 1.47 3.14 5.48
N ASP A 196 0.85 4.22 5.03
CA ASP A 196 -0.59 4.25 4.76
C ASP A 196 -0.98 3.27 3.64
N ALA A 197 -0.10 3.10 2.64
CA ALA A 197 -0.29 2.18 1.52
C ALA A 197 0.08 0.72 1.84
N CYS A 198 0.68 0.43 3.00
CA CYS A 198 1.02 -0.95 3.37
C CYS A 198 -0.24 -1.80 3.60
N SER A 199 -0.19 -3.07 3.15
CA SER A 199 -1.27 -4.02 3.44
C SER A 199 -1.35 -4.36 4.93
N PRO A 200 -2.54 -4.73 5.47
CA PRO A 200 -2.69 -5.12 6.88
C PRO A 200 -1.75 -6.27 7.29
N ARG A 201 -1.55 -7.25 6.41
CA ARG A 201 -0.62 -8.37 6.64
C ARG A 201 0.81 -7.89 6.82
N GLN A 202 1.25 -6.94 6.00
CA GLN A 202 2.58 -6.37 6.10
C GLN A 202 2.75 -5.52 7.36
N MET A 203 1.73 -4.76 7.73
CA MET A 203 1.75 -3.99 8.98
C MET A 203 1.89 -4.90 10.21
N ALA A 204 1.24 -6.06 10.21
CA ALA A 204 1.39 -7.06 11.27
C ALA A 204 2.82 -7.64 11.38
N VAL A 205 3.61 -7.61 10.30
CA VAL A 205 5.05 -7.98 10.30
C VAL A 205 5.92 -6.82 10.77
N LEU A 206 5.62 -5.60 10.32
CA LEU A 206 6.42 -4.42 10.63
C LEU A 206 6.29 -4.01 12.10
N TYR A 207 5.10 -4.14 12.69
CA TYR A 207 4.84 -3.67 14.04
C TYR A 207 5.68 -4.35 15.14
N PRO A 208 5.78 -5.69 15.22
CA PRO A 208 6.67 -6.35 16.20
C PRO A 208 8.14 -5.96 16.03
N LYS A 209 8.62 -5.80 14.79
CA LYS A 209 9.99 -5.35 14.52
C LYS A 209 10.21 -3.91 14.98
N ALA A 210 9.21 -3.04 14.78
CA ALA A 210 9.25 -1.66 15.28
C ALA A 210 9.32 -1.63 16.81
N ARG A 211 8.52 -2.47 17.49
CA ARG A 211 8.60 -2.60 18.96
C ARG A 211 10.00 -2.99 19.42
N THR A 212 10.63 -3.96 18.77
CA THR A 212 12.00 -4.37 19.09
C THR A 212 13.01 -3.26 18.77
N ALA A 213 12.86 -2.56 17.65
CA ALA A 213 13.75 -1.46 17.26
C ALA A 213 13.68 -0.29 18.24
N PHE A 214 12.50 -0.02 18.81
CA PHE A 214 12.26 1.09 19.73
C PHE A 214 12.25 0.67 21.21
N GLN A 215 12.68 -0.54 21.55
CA GLN A 215 12.58 -1.09 22.91
C GLN A 215 13.32 -0.27 23.99
N ASN A 216 14.33 0.52 23.59
CA ASN A 216 15.11 1.37 24.50
C ASN A 216 14.49 2.77 24.70
N MET A 217 13.44 3.10 23.97
CA MET A 217 12.72 4.37 24.10
C MET A 217 11.56 4.23 25.09
N SER A 218 11.14 5.33 25.71
CA SER A 218 9.98 5.33 26.61
C SER A 218 9.15 6.61 26.48
N GLY A 219 7.94 6.58 27.04
CA GLY A 219 7.04 7.74 27.10
C GLY A 219 6.62 8.27 25.73
N SER A 220 6.60 9.61 25.60
CA SER A 220 6.16 10.31 24.40
C SER A 220 7.07 10.06 23.19
N GLU A 221 8.38 9.88 23.40
CA GLU A 221 9.33 9.60 22.33
C GLU A 221 9.06 8.23 21.70
N TYR A 222 8.90 7.19 22.53
CA TYR A 222 8.52 5.86 22.05
C TYR A 222 7.20 5.92 21.28
N PHE A 223 6.21 6.62 21.82
CA PHE A 223 4.91 6.72 21.17
C PHE A 223 4.99 7.42 19.81
N ALA A 224 5.73 8.51 19.71
CA ALA A 224 5.94 9.22 18.45
C ALA A 224 6.57 8.32 17.37
N ARG A 225 7.47 7.40 17.77
CA ARG A 225 8.14 6.46 16.86
C ARG A 225 7.27 5.26 16.50
N ILE A 226 6.50 4.72 17.43
CA ILE A 226 5.67 3.53 17.19
C ILE A 226 4.33 3.86 16.51
N LYS A 227 3.81 5.10 16.65
CA LYS A 227 2.50 5.53 16.14
C LYS A 227 2.24 5.13 14.67
N PRO A 228 3.17 5.30 13.71
CA PRO A 228 2.97 4.89 12.32
C PRO A 228 2.70 3.40 12.13
N TYR A 229 3.22 2.57 13.03
CA TYR A 229 3.17 1.11 12.95
C TYR A 229 1.91 0.52 13.61
N LEU A 230 1.15 1.31 14.37
CA LEU A 230 0.03 0.83 15.20
C LEU A 230 -1.10 0.15 14.42
N ARG A 231 -1.22 0.38 13.10
CA ARG A 231 -2.16 -0.37 12.25
C ARG A 231 -1.87 -1.87 12.21
N GLY A 232 -0.65 -2.27 12.56
CA GLY A 232 -0.22 -3.66 12.70
C GLY A 232 -0.28 -4.19 14.13
N ALA A 233 -0.74 -3.40 15.09
CA ALA A 233 -0.71 -3.77 16.50
C ALA A 233 -1.77 -4.84 16.84
N PRO A 234 -1.41 -5.86 17.64
CA PRO A 234 -2.39 -6.79 18.19
C PRO A 234 -3.23 -6.12 19.29
N THR A 235 -4.38 -6.71 19.61
CA THR A 235 -5.31 -6.18 20.62
C THR A 235 -4.67 -5.99 21.99
N GLU A 236 -3.76 -6.90 22.37
CA GLU A 236 -3.07 -6.88 23.66
C GLU A 236 -2.22 -5.61 23.82
N ASP A 237 -1.57 -5.17 22.74
CA ASP A 237 -0.72 -3.99 22.76
C ASP A 237 -1.54 -2.70 22.75
N LEU A 238 -2.66 -2.66 22.01
CA LEU A 238 -3.60 -1.54 22.10
C LEU A 238 -4.22 -1.44 23.50
N ARG A 239 -4.54 -2.57 24.13
CA ARG A 239 -5.00 -2.62 25.53
C ARG A 239 -3.90 -2.15 26.49
N ALA A 240 -2.64 -2.46 26.22
CA ALA A 240 -1.54 -1.92 27.02
C ALA A 240 -1.40 -0.40 26.85
N LEU A 241 -1.59 0.12 25.63
CA LEU A 241 -1.58 1.56 25.34
C LEU A 241 -2.76 2.29 26.01
N SER A 242 -3.94 1.68 26.10
CA SER A 242 -5.10 2.29 26.78
C SER A 242 -4.88 2.51 28.28
N ARG A 243 -3.90 1.82 28.87
CA ARG A 243 -3.49 1.99 30.27
C ARG A 243 -2.43 3.08 30.44
N GLN A 244 -1.86 3.55 29.34
CA GLN A 244 -0.93 4.66 29.31
C GLN A 244 -1.70 5.96 29.09
N ASN A 245 -1.15 7.09 29.54
CA ASN A 245 -1.77 8.41 29.34
C ASN A 245 -1.53 8.94 27.92
N ILE A 246 -1.89 8.13 26.92
CA ILE A 246 -1.62 8.35 25.51
C ILE A 246 -2.94 8.17 24.75
N SER A 247 -3.35 9.22 24.03
CA SER A 247 -4.52 9.18 23.16
C SER A 247 -4.14 9.02 21.69
N LEU A 248 -4.97 8.27 20.98
CA LEU A 248 -5.02 8.16 19.53
C LEU A 248 -6.04 9.16 19.00
N ASP A 249 -5.68 9.84 17.93
CA ASP A 249 -6.65 10.61 17.17
C ASP A 249 -7.62 9.68 16.42
N MET A 250 -8.81 10.20 16.12
CA MET A 250 -9.86 9.44 15.45
C MET A 250 -9.40 8.93 14.07
N ALA A 251 -8.58 9.70 13.35
CA ALA A 251 -8.06 9.30 12.04
C ALA A 251 -7.17 8.05 12.12
N MET A 252 -6.33 7.94 13.16
CA MET A 252 -5.51 6.78 13.43
C MET A 252 -6.36 5.59 13.92
N PHE A 253 -7.34 5.83 14.79
CA PHE A 253 -8.23 4.79 15.30
C PHE A 253 -9.00 4.09 14.18
N LYS A 254 -9.53 4.85 13.22
CA LYS A 254 -10.23 4.33 12.03
C LYS A 254 -9.35 3.45 11.13
N LYS A 255 -8.02 3.63 11.19
CA LYS A 255 -7.05 2.89 10.38
C LYS A 255 -6.58 1.58 11.02
N LEU A 256 -6.99 1.29 12.26
CA LEU A 256 -6.70 0.04 12.95
C LEU A 256 -7.44 -1.14 12.28
N GLN A 257 -6.92 -2.35 12.47
CA GLN A 257 -7.56 -3.57 11.94
C GLN A 257 -8.91 -3.79 12.63
N THR A 258 -9.95 -4.06 11.83
CA THR A 258 -11.32 -4.29 12.31
C THR A 258 -11.35 -5.34 13.42
N GLU A 259 -10.70 -6.47 13.18
CA GLU A 259 -10.63 -7.66 14.03
C GLU A 259 -9.97 -7.38 15.38
N VAL A 260 -9.11 -6.36 15.42
CA VAL A 260 -8.46 -5.87 16.63
C VAL A 260 -9.39 -4.92 17.39
N VAL A 261 -10.04 -3.99 16.68
CA VAL A 261 -10.99 -3.01 17.26
C VAL A 261 -12.19 -3.70 17.88
N LEU A 262 -12.75 -4.73 17.22
CA LEU A 262 -13.92 -5.48 17.69
C LEU A 262 -13.71 -6.17 19.04
N LYS A 263 -12.46 -6.38 19.47
CA LYS A 263 -12.10 -7.01 20.75
C LYS A 263 -11.85 -6.01 21.88
N LEU A 264 -11.90 -4.71 21.59
CA LEU A 264 -11.74 -3.65 22.59
C LEU A 264 -13.06 -3.39 23.31
N THR A 265 -12.98 -3.13 24.61
CA THR A 265 -14.12 -2.74 25.44
C THR A 265 -14.41 -1.24 25.32
N VAL A 266 -15.61 -0.82 25.72
CA VAL A 266 -15.98 0.61 25.82
C VAL A 266 -14.98 1.41 26.64
N ALA A 267 -14.57 0.91 27.81
CA ALA A 267 -13.61 1.60 28.67
C ALA A 267 -12.21 1.70 28.04
N GLU A 268 -11.78 0.70 27.27
CA GLU A 268 -10.50 0.73 26.54
C GLU A 268 -10.54 1.75 25.40
N VAL A 269 -11.61 1.78 24.61
CA VAL A 269 -11.80 2.78 23.54
C VAL A 269 -11.89 4.19 24.11
N GLN A 270 -12.58 4.37 25.23
CA GLN A 270 -12.66 5.64 25.94
C GLN A 270 -11.27 6.17 26.29
N LYS A 271 -10.41 5.32 26.86
CA LYS A 271 -9.04 5.70 27.23
C LYS A 271 -8.13 5.89 26.02
N LEU A 272 -8.28 5.05 24.99
CA LEU A 272 -7.49 5.15 23.76
C LEU A 272 -7.77 6.43 22.99
N LEU A 273 -9.02 6.92 22.97
CA LEU A 273 -9.35 8.15 22.23
C LEU A 273 -9.18 9.41 23.08
N GLY A 274 -9.32 9.32 24.41
CA GLY A 274 -9.14 10.46 25.30
C GLY A 274 -10.01 11.65 24.92
N SER A 275 -9.40 12.77 24.54
CA SER A 275 -10.11 13.99 24.10
C SER A 275 -10.84 13.83 22.76
N ASP A 276 -10.39 12.92 21.88
CA ASP A 276 -10.99 12.68 20.56
C ASP A 276 -12.19 11.73 20.62
N LEU A 277 -12.63 11.34 21.83
CA LEU A 277 -13.77 10.47 22.06
C LEU A 277 -15.06 10.98 21.40
N VAL A 278 -15.26 12.30 21.37
CA VAL A 278 -16.42 12.95 20.74
C VAL A 278 -16.56 12.59 19.25
N GLY A 279 -15.44 12.25 18.59
CA GLY A 279 -15.44 11.84 17.18
C GLY A 279 -16.15 10.52 16.92
N LEU A 280 -16.36 9.66 17.95
CA LEU A 280 -17.07 8.39 17.78
C LEU A 280 -18.46 8.58 17.19
N LYS A 281 -19.17 9.65 17.59
CA LYS A 281 -20.54 9.91 17.13
C LYS A 281 -20.60 10.18 15.63
N ALA A 282 -19.62 10.89 15.09
CA ALA A 282 -19.55 11.19 13.65
C ALA A 282 -19.29 9.94 12.79
N GLU A 283 -18.76 8.89 13.40
CA GLU A 283 -18.30 7.67 12.72
C GLU A 283 -19.15 6.45 13.07
N GLU A 284 -20.26 6.62 13.80
CA GLU A 284 -21.09 5.52 14.32
C GLU A 284 -21.67 4.61 13.22
N GLU A 285 -21.83 5.16 12.01
CA GLU A 285 -22.34 4.45 10.84
C GLU A 285 -21.24 3.85 9.95
N ASN A 286 -19.96 4.06 10.26
CA ASN A 286 -18.85 3.59 9.45
C ASN A 286 -18.20 2.34 10.06
N SER A 287 -17.76 1.41 9.20
CA SER A 287 -16.91 0.30 9.63
C SER A 287 -15.50 0.82 9.99
N PRO A 288 -14.83 0.30 11.04
CA PRO A 288 -15.23 -0.82 11.92
C PRO A 288 -16.12 -0.41 13.11
N LEU A 289 -16.43 0.88 13.26
CA LEU A 289 -17.07 1.43 14.45
C LEU A 289 -18.51 0.96 14.64
N ARG A 290 -19.31 0.92 13.58
CA ARG A 290 -20.68 0.39 13.61
C ARG A 290 -20.72 -1.03 14.15
N GLU A 291 -19.83 -1.90 13.66
CA GLU A 291 -19.77 -3.29 14.08
C GLU A 291 -19.27 -3.40 15.53
N TRP A 292 -18.30 -2.58 15.91
CA TRP A 292 -17.84 -2.50 17.30
C TRP A 292 -18.99 -2.12 18.25
N ILE A 293 -19.75 -1.05 17.94
CA ILE A 293 -20.91 -0.59 18.71
C ILE A 293 -21.91 -1.73 18.90
N SER A 294 -22.23 -2.46 17.83
CA SER A 294 -23.21 -3.56 17.88
C SER A 294 -22.83 -4.73 18.81
N ARG A 295 -21.54 -4.84 19.16
CA ARG A 295 -21.01 -5.87 20.06
C ARG A 295 -20.86 -5.40 21.50
N GLN A 296 -21.04 -4.10 21.78
CA GLN A 296 -20.91 -3.57 23.13
C GLN A 296 -22.27 -3.54 23.86
N PRO A 297 -22.29 -3.68 25.20
CA PRO A 297 -23.47 -3.43 26.00
C PRO A 297 -23.96 -1.98 25.83
N GLN A 298 -25.27 -1.81 25.62
CA GLN A 298 -25.86 -0.49 25.40
C GLN A 298 -25.70 0.42 26.63
N ASP A 299 -25.73 -0.13 27.84
CA ASP A 299 -25.53 0.65 29.07
C ASP A 299 -24.11 1.19 29.22
N GLU A 300 -23.09 0.42 28.82
CA GLU A 300 -21.71 0.89 28.77
C GLU A 300 -21.53 2.00 27.71
N LEU A 301 -22.17 1.85 26.55
CA LEU A 301 -22.17 2.90 25.51
C LEU A 301 -22.87 4.19 26.00
N ASP A 302 -23.98 4.05 26.72
CA ASP A 302 -24.74 5.18 27.26
C ASP A 302 -23.92 5.96 28.30
N ARG A 303 -23.06 5.29 29.08
CA ARG A 303 -22.13 5.93 30.03
C ARG A 303 -21.11 6.86 29.37
N LEU A 304 -20.85 6.71 28.07
CA LEU A 304 -20.01 7.66 27.33
C LEU A 304 -20.69 9.02 27.13
N GLY A 305 -22.02 9.11 27.26
CA GLY A 305 -22.77 10.36 27.12
C GLY A 305 -22.83 10.90 25.68
N LEU A 306 -22.45 10.10 24.68
CA LEU A 306 -22.41 10.49 23.27
C LEU A 306 -23.71 10.21 22.50
N GLY A 307 -24.66 9.49 23.11
CA GLY A 307 -25.89 9.07 22.45
C GLY A 307 -25.65 8.06 21.32
N LEU A 308 -24.66 7.18 21.48
CA LEU A 308 -24.43 6.04 20.57
C LEU A 308 -25.56 5.02 20.76
N ARG A 309 -26.13 4.51 19.67
CA ARG A 309 -27.23 3.54 19.69
C ARG A 309 -26.88 2.31 18.86
N GLY A 310 -27.56 1.20 19.14
CA GLY A 310 -27.41 -0.05 18.38
C GLY A 310 -26.51 -1.08 19.05
N GLY A 311 -26.11 -0.87 20.32
CA GLY A 311 -25.47 -1.88 21.14
C GLY A 311 -26.44 -2.95 21.64
N VAL A 312 -25.89 -3.93 22.35
CA VAL A 312 -26.64 -5.06 22.91
C VAL A 312 -27.50 -4.57 24.09
N PRO A 313 -28.84 -4.71 24.05
CA PRO A 313 -29.70 -4.29 25.15
C PRO A 313 -29.47 -5.13 26.41
N ASN A 314 -29.62 -4.50 27.57
CA ASN A 314 -29.55 -5.21 28.86
C ASN A 314 -30.62 -6.29 28.97
N GLY A 315 -30.24 -7.48 29.45
CA GLY A 315 -31.16 -8.57 29.78
C GLY A 315 -31.43 -9.60 28.68
N TYR A 316 -30.74 -9.54 27.54
CA TYR A 316 -30.84 -10.56 26.47
C TYR A 316 -29.56 -11.40 26.40
N LEU A 317 -29.71 -12.72 26.24
CA LEU A 317 -28.60 -13.64 25.98
C LEU A 317 -28.25 -13.60 24.49
N VAL A 318 -27.03 -13.20 24.14
CA VAL A 318 -26.50 -13.34 22.78
C VAL A 318 -26.10 -14.80 22.58
N LEU A 319 -26.89 -15.55 21.82
CA LEU A 319 -26.56 -16.93 21.44
C LEU A 319 -25.58 -16.88 20.26
N ASP A 320 -24.34 -17.34 20.49
CA ASP A 320 -23.37 -17.54 19.42
C ASP A 320 -23.71 -18.82 18.65
N LEU A 321 -24.38 -18.66 17.51
CA LEU A 321 -24.77 -19.76 16.62
C LEU A 321 -23.61 -20.31 15.77
N SER A 322 -22.36 -19.86 15.99
CA SER A 322 -21.19 -20.40 15.28
C SER A 322 -20.74 -21.78 15.77
N VAL A 323 -21.30 -22.28 16.87
CA VAL A 323 -21.13 -23.67 17.31
C VAL A 323 -22.06 -24.57 16.48
N ARG A 324 -21.56 -25.03 15.34
CA ARG A 324 -22.22 -26.01 14.48
C ARG A 324 -22.55 -27.26 15.30
N GLU A 325 -23.84 -27.59 15.31
CA GLU A 325 -24.48 -28.75 15.93
C GLU A 325 -23.62 -30.02 15.91
N ALA A 326 -23.21 -30.47 17.09
CA ALA A 326 -22.71 -31.82 17.32
C ALA A 326 -23.59 -32.56 18.33
N THR A 327 -24.92 -32.38 18.28
CA THR A 327 -25.88 -33.27 18.95
C THR A 327 -27.24 -33.16 18.29
N SER A 328 -27.46 -33.92 17.21
CA SER A 328 -28.82 -34.33 16.82
C SER A 328 -29.01 -35.79 17.21
N GLY A 329 -29.43 -36.00 18.45
CA GLY A 329 -30.02 -37.26 18.91
C GLY A 329 -31.54 -37.14 18.76
N GLY A 330 -32.11 -37.83 17.77
CA GLY A 330 -33.53 -37.76 17.44
C GLY A 330 -34.45 -38.32 18.55
N PRO A 331 -35.72 -37.88 18.62
CA PRO A 331 -36.67 -38.41 19.58
C PRO A 331 -37.33 -39.69 19.07
N HIS A 332 -37.24 -40.76 19.87
CA HIS A 332 -37.98 -42.01 19.66
C HIS A 332 -39.48 -41.81 19.93
N LEU A 333 -40.31 -42.08 18.93
CA LEU A 333 -41.76 -42.17 19.05
C LEU A 333 -42.17 -43.57 19.55
N LEU A 334 -43.00 -43.56 20.60
CA LEU A 334 -43.73 -44.68 21.16
C LEU A 334 -44.91 -45.09 20.25
N ARG A 335 -45.09 -46.39 20.00
CA ARG A 335 -46.41 -47.06 19.98
C ARG A 335 -46.27 -48.58 20.20
N PRO A 336 -47.34 -49.26 20.68
CA PRO A 336 -47.24 -50.37 21.62
C PRO A 336 -47.77 -51.69 21.06
N GLY A 337 -47.39 -52.81 21.67
CA GLY A 337 -48.03 -54.09 21.39
C GLY A 337 -47.51 -55.26 22.23
N LEU A 338 -48.34 -55.68 23.19
CA LEU A 338 -48.44 -57.01 23.80
C LEU A 338 -47.28 -57.57 24.66
N ALA A 339 -47.48 -57.42 25.98
CA ALA A 339 -47.58 -58.47 27.02
C ALA A 339 -46.48 -59.57 27.18
N PRO A 340 -46.30 -60.07 28.42
CA PRO A 340 -44.99 -60.47 28.94
C PRO A 340 -44.83 -61.97 29.08
N VAL A 341 -43.60 -62.50 28.97
CA VAL A 341 -43.25 -63.81 29.55
C VAL A 341 -41.81 -63.78 30.06
N LEU A 342 -41.68 -64.12 31.35
CA LEU A 342 -40.45 -64.43 32.09
C LEU A 342 -39.63 -65.51 31.38
N THR A 343 -38.30 -65.43 31.43
CA THR A 343 -37.39 -66.55 31.82
C THR A 343 -35.92 -66.12 31.63
N VAL A 344 -35.16 -66.09 32.73
CA VAL A 344 -34.10 -67.07 33.09
C VAL A 344 -32.77 -66.80 32.36
N THR A 345 -31.77 -66.38 33.14
CA THR A 345 -30.35 -66.44 32.80
C THR A 345 -29.91 -67.89 32.55
N PRO A 346 -28.86 -68.13 31.74
CA PRO A 346 -27.62 -68.51 32.41
C PRO A 346 -26.33 -68.01 31.75
N SER A 347 -25.35 -67.91 32.63
CA SER A 347 -23.91 -67.74 32.51
C SER A 347 -23.19 -68.61 31.46
N LEU A 348 -22.02 -68.14 30.98
CA LEU A 348 -20.81 -68.91 30.62
C LEU A 348 -19.65 -67.89 30.44
N LEU A 349 -18.73 -67.70 31.40
CA LEU A 349 -17.52 -68.46 31.75
C LEU A 349 -16.35 -68.37 30.73
N LEU A 350 -15.21 -67.88 31.27
CA LEU A 350 -13.81 -67.96 30.85
C LEU A 350 -13.39 -67.29 29.52
N GLY A 351 -12.21 -66.66 29.42
CA GLY A 351 -11.06 -66.71 30.32
C GLY A 351 -10.03 -65.62 30.02
N LEU A 352 -9.36 -65.23 31.10
CA LEU A 352 -8.08 -64.54 31.13
C LEU A 352 -7.02 -65.36 30.36
N ILE A 353 -6.08 -64.68 29.70
CA ILE A 353 -4.64 -64.92 29.82
C ILE A 353 -3.91 -63.65 29.36
N GLN A 354 -3.17 -63.07 30.30
CA GLN A 354 -2.10 -62.11 30.06
C GLN A 354 -0.84 -62.84 29.57
N LYS A 355 -0.06 -62.19 28.70
CA LYS A 355 1.34 -61.92 28.99
C LYS A 355 1.82 -60.66 28.31
#